data_AF-A0A968G045-F1
#
_entry.id   AF-A0A968G045-F1
#
_cell.length_a   1.000
_cell.length_b   1.000
_cell.length_c   1.000
_cell.angle_alpha   90.00
_cell.angle_beta   90.00
_cell.angle_gamma   90.00
#
_symmetry.space_group_name_H-M   'P 1'
#
loop_
_entity.id
_entity.type
_entity.pdbx_description
1 polymer ?
#
loop_
_entity_poly.entity_id
_entity_poly.type
_entity_poly.pdbx_seq_one_letter_code
_entity_poly.pdbx_strand_id
1 'polypeptide(L)'
;MWRKKLSGRKNLIILVSLILVSFALMTFDIRRSQSPTIFETILMWMVSPIQNLVNQSVESAGNVVDHYFFLADVSRENEELKRQINKLISENNQLNEKLRQKARVNELMLHQKQHQLKSTLATVIGRDATQWAKMVFINKGSRDGIRESLAVVTHAGVVGHVIQVGLTTSKVLLIMDGRSAVDALFGEDRISGVVVGTGMEFCEMKYVPITAEVNVGDQVLSSGLGGIYPKGLVVGTVISITKATQGLFQEIIIAPSVDFGRLEEVLVLM
;
A
#
# COMPACT_ATOMS: atom_id res chain seq x y z
N MET A 1 72.38 48.74 75.12
CA MET A 1 71.51 47.68 74.55
C MET A 1 71.97 47.37 73.13
N TRP A 2 72.96 46.47 72.99
CA TRP A 2 73.61 46.12 71.72
C TRP A 2 73.49 44.60 71.49
N ARG A 3 72.70 44.16 70.50
CA ARG A 3 72.74 42.81 69.90
C ARG A 3 71.72 42.70 68.76
N LYS A 4 72.18 42.75 67.50
CA LYS A 4 71.62 42.01 66.34
C LYS A 4 72.40 42.38 65.06
N LYS A 5 73.60 41.80 64.88
CA LYS A 5 74.27 41.77 63.58
C LYS A 5 75.26 40.59 63.46
N LEU A 6 74.82 39.36 63.80
CA LEU A 6 75.68 38.16 63.70
C LEU A 6 74.98 36.86 63.24
N SER A 7 73.71 36.87 62.83
CA SER A 7 73.04 35.65 62.31
C SER A 7 73.18 35.42 60.80
N GLY A 8 73.49 36.44 60.00
CA GLY A 8 73.61 36.31 58.53
C GLY A 8 74.81 35.50 58.05
N ARG A 9 75.93 35.50 58.80
CA ARG A 9 77.15 34.77 58.42
C ARG A 9 77.06 33.26 58.68
N LYS A 10 76.30 32.80 59.68
CA LYS A 10 76.18 31.37 60.01
C LYS A 10 75.34 30.61 58.97
N ASN A 11 74.24 31.20 58.49
CA ASN A 11 73.40 30.58 57.47
C ASN A 11 74.08 30.53 56.10
N LEU A 12 74.95 31.52 55.80
CA LEU A 12 75.73 31.55 54.57
C LEU A 12 76.81 30.46 54.57
N ILE A 13 77.44 30.20 55.73
CA ILE A 13 78.40 29.09 55.88
C ILE A 13 77.70 27.73 55.71
N ILE A 14 76.49 27.55 56.26
CA ILE A 14 75.72 26.31 56.12
C ILE A 14 75.29 26.07 54.66
N LEU A 15 74.86 27.12 53.94
CA LEU A 15 74.51 27.02 52.53
C LEU A 15 75.72 26.69 51.66
N VAL A 16 76.86 27.36 51.90
CA VAL A 16 78.10 27.10 51.16
C VAL A 16 78.63 25.69 51.46
N SER A 17 78.53 25.21 52.70
CA SER A 17 78.91 23.82 53.02
C SER A 17 77.97 22.81 52.36
N LEU A 18 76.68 23.08 52.28
CA LEU A 18 75.71 22.19 51.60
C LEU A 18 75.97 22.11 50.10
N ILE A 19 76.29 23.24 49.46
CA ILE A 19 76.63 23.28 48.03
C ILE A 19 77.95 22.55 47.79
N LEU A 20 78.96 22.74 48.63
CA LEU A 20 80.23 22.02 48.53
C LEU A 20 80.07 20.51 48.74
N VAL A 21 79.22 20.08 49.67
CA VAL A 21 78.93 18.66 49.90
C VAL A 21 78.18 18.05 48.71
N SER A 22 77.18 18.75 48.16
CA SER A 22 76.47 18.29 46.96
C SER A 22 77.40 18.18 45.75
N PHE A 23 78.29 19.16 45.56
CA PHE A 23 79.27 19.14 44.48
C PHE A 23 80.33 18.05 44.68
N ALA A 24 80.74 17.80 45.92
CA ALA A 24 81.65 16.70 46.26
C ALA A 24 81.01 15.33 45.99
N LEU A 25 79.72 15.15 46.34
CA LEU A 25 78.98 13.92 46.06
C LEU A 25 78.84 13.67 44.55
N MET A 26 78.49 14.70 43.77
CA MET A 26 78.38 14.59 42.31
C MET A 26 79.73 14.29 41.65
N THR A 27 80.82 14.88 42.16
CA THR A 27 82.19 14.61 41.66
C THR A 27 82.66 13.19 42.02
N PHE A 28 82.21 12.66 43.17
CA PHE A 28 82.52 11.29 43.58
C PHE A 28 81.77 10.25 42.73
N ASP A 29 80.54 10.56 42.33
CA ASP A 29 79.68 9.70 41.49
C ASP A 29 80.26 9.52 40.07
N ILE A 30 80.88 10.57 39.52
CA ILE A 30 81.44 10.56 38.15
C ILE A 30 82.71 9.68 38.02
N ARG A 31 83.38 9.34 39.14
CA ARG A 31 84.64 8.57 39.11
C ARG A 31 84.50 7.06 39.35
N ARG A 32 83.30 6.51 39.52
CA ARG A 32 83.11 5.07 39.74
C ARG A 32 82.01 4.47 38.85
N SER A 33 82.32 4.37 37.56
CA SER A 33 81.56 3.55 36.61
C SER A 33 81.52 2.09 37.07
N GLN A 34 80.32 1.50 37.01
CA GLN A 34 79.98 0.07 37.13
C GLN A 34 79.52 -0.45 38.49
N SER A 35 78.32 -0.03 38.95
CA SER A 35 77.22 -0.92 39.35
C SER A 35 75.98 -0.11 39.75
N PRO A 36 74.76 -0.38 39.22
CA PRO A 36 73.56 0.31 39.63
C PRO A 36 73.17 -0.07 41.06
N THR A 37 72.67 0.92 41.81
CA THR A 37 72.32 0.80 43.22
C THR A 37 71.05 -0.06 43.36
N ILE A 38 70.94 -0.83 44.45
CA ILE A 38 69.76 -1.66 44.81
C ILE A 38 68.43 -0.86 44.76
N PHE A 39 68.52 0.46 44.87
CA PHE A 39 67.41 1.41 44.79
C PHE A 39 66.79 1.53 43.37
N GLU A 40 67.58 1.42 42.30
CA GLU A 40 67.08 1.45 40.91
C GLU A 40 66.28 0.18 40.57
N THR A 41 66.68 -0.97 41.12
CA THR A 41 66.00 -2.26 40.90
C THR A 41 64.62 -2.31 41.58
N ILE A 42 64.46 -1.66 42.75
CA ILE A 42 63.18 -1.58 43.47
C ILE A 42 62.21 -0.61 42.77
N LEU A 43 62.73 0.49 42.22
CA LEU A 43 61.94 1.43 41.42
C LEU A 43 61.47 0.79 40.10
N MET A 44 62.31 0.01 39.42
CA MET A 44 61.91 -0.71 38.19
C MET A 44 60.82 -1.77 38.44
N TRP A 45 60.81 -2.41 39.62
CA TRP A 45 59.78 -3.43 39.95
C TRP A 45 58.41 -2.82 40.28
N MET A 46 58.37 -1.57 40.75
CA MET A 46 57.11 -0.82 40.96
C MET A 46 56.56 -0.15 39.71
N VAL A 47 57.42 0.25 38.76
CA VAL A 47 57.01 1.00 37.56
C VAL A 47 56.62 0.08 36.38
N SER A 48 57.04 -1.18 36.39
CA SER A 48 56.79 -2.14 35.29
C SER A 48 55.32 -2.49 35.00
N PRO A 49 54.38 -2.65 35.97
CA PRO A 49 53.01 -3.05 35.62
C PRO A 49 52.19 -1.92 34.97
N ILE A 50 52.67 -0.67 35.00
CA ILE A 50 51.96 0.47 34.40
C ILE A 50 52.16 0.55 32.88
N GLN A 51 53.26 0.03 32.33
CA GLN A 51 53.49 0.07 30.88
C GLN A 51 52.60 -0.91 30.10
N ASN A 52 52.20 -2.04 30.69
CA ASN A 52 51.30 -3.01 30.05
C ASN A 52 49.80 -2.71 30.28
N LEU A 53 49.45 -1.91 31.29
CA LEU A 53 48.06 -1.47 31.53
C LEU A 53 47.62 -0.36 30.56
N VAL A 54 48.56 0.47 30.08
CA VAL A 54 48.27 1.55 29.13
C VAL A 54 48.04 0.99 27.72
N ASN A 55 48.80 -0.01 27.27
CA ASN A 55 48.63 -0.59 25.93
C ASN A 55 47.37 -1.46 25.78
N GLN A 56 46.94 -2.16 26.84
CA GLN A 56 45.65 -2.88 26.82
C GLN A 56 44.43 -1.96 26.87
N SER A 57 44.59 -0.71 27.32
CA SER A 57 43.50 0.26 27.38
C SER A 57 43.34 1.06 26.08
N VAL A 58 44.40 1.19 25.28
CA VAL A 58 44.36 1.95 24.01
C VAL A 58 43.75 1.15 22.85
N GLU A 59 43.88 -0.18 22.82
CA GLU A 59 43.16 -1.02 21.82
C GLU A 59 41.71 -1.32 22.20
N SER A 60 41.33 -1.22 23.48
CA SER A 60 39.95 -1.45 23.92
C SER A 60 39.08 -0.19 23.87
N ALA A 61 39.68 1.00 24.02
CA ALA A 61 38.96 2.27 23.90
C ALA A 61 38.58 2.65 22.46
N GLY A 62 39.32 2.15 21.46
CA GLY A 62 38.98 2.33 20.04
C GLY A 62 37.74 1.54 19.60
N ASN A 63 37.49 0.37 20.21
CA ASN A 63 36.41 -0.53 19.79
C ASN A 63 35.04 -0.25 20.43
N VAL A 64 34.94 0.57 21.48
CA VAL A 64 33.64 0.89 22.12
C VAL A 64 32.99 2.12 21.49
N VAL A 65 33.77 3.07 21.00
CA VAL A 65 33.24 4.27 20.34
C VAL A 65 32.68 3.94 18.96
N ASP A 66 33.37 3.10 18.17
CA ASP A 66 32.88 2.68 16.86
C ASP A 66 31.63 1.78 16.96
N HIS A 67 31.46 0.98 18.02
CA HIS A 67 30.30 0.11 18.18
C HIS A 67 29.00 0.86 18.55
N TYR A 68 29.11 2.01 19.24
CA TYR A 68 27.93 2.82 19.61
C TYR A 68 27.48 3.73 18.46
N PHE A 69 28.41 4.27 17.65
CA PHE A 69 28.07 5.00 16.42
C PHE A 69 27.58 4.08 15.29
N PHE A 70 28.11 2.85 15.18
CA PHE A 70 27.63 1.85 14.22
C PHE A 70 26.18 1.41 14.47
N LEU A 71 25.74 1.28 15.73
CA LEU A 71 24.36 0.86 16.02
C LEU A 71 23.32 1.95 15.71
N ALA A 72 23.66 3.23 15.95
CA ALA A 72 22.82 4.36 15.60
C ALA A 72 22.71 4.56 14.08
N ASP A 73 23.82 4.41 13.35
CA ASP A 73 23.84 4.53 11.90
C ASP A 73 23.18 3.33 11.21
N VAL A 74 23.36 2.10 11.71
CA VAL A 74 22.64 0.91 11.21
C VAL A 74 21.15 1.00 11.51
N SER A 75 20.73 1.53 12.66
CA SER A 75 19.31 1.74 12.96
C SER A 75 18.69 2.78 12.03
N ARG A 76 19.41 3.90 11.77
CA ARG A 76 18.99 4.92 10.81
C ARG A 76 18.91 4.39 9.39
N GLU A 77 19.92 3.63 8.95
CA GLU A 77 19.95 3.00 7.64
C GLU A 77 18.82 1.97 7.49
N ASN A 78 18.51 1.20 8.55
CA ASN A 78 17.39 0.27 8.55
C ASN A 78 16.03 1.00 8.47
N GLU A 79 15.87 2.13 9.17
CA GLU A 79 14.68 2.97 9.02
C GLU A 79 14.58 3.59 7.62
N GLU A 80 15.68 4.08 7.06
CA GLU A 80 15.76 4.65 5.72
C GLU A 80 15.41 3.59 4.66
N LEU A 81 16.01 2.40 4.77
CA LEU A 81 15.72 1.25 3.90
C LEU A 81 14.27 0.80 4.04
N LYS A 82 13.70 0.76 5.24
CA LYS A 82 12.27 0.47 5.43
C LYS A 82 11.38 1.52 4.77
N ARG A 83 11.73 2.81 4.87
CA ARG A 83 11.00 3.89 4.18
C ARG A 83 11.09 3.73 2.66
N GLN A 84 12.27 3.43 2.14
CA GLN A 84 12.47 3.18 0.71
C GLN A 84 11.68 1.95 0.23
N ILE A 85 11.69 0.86 0.98
CA ILE A 85 10.89 -0.34 0.69
C ILE A 85 9.40 0.01 0.67
N ASN A 86 8.90 0.72 1.68
CA ASN A 86 7.49 1.13 1.72
C ASN A 86 7.12 2.05 0.55
N LYS A 87 8.02 2.97 0.17
CA LYS A 87 7.85 3.82 -1.02
C LYS A 87 7.81 2.99 -2.30
N LEU A 88 8.75 2.07 -2.49
CA LEU A 88 8.81 1.18 -3.65
C LEU A 88 7.58 0.26 -3.72
N ILE A 89 7.11 -0.26 -2.59
CA ILE A 89 5.86 -1.04 -2.53
C ILE A 89 4.67 -0.18 -2.95
N SER A 90 4.58 1.06 -2.47
CA SER A 90 3.50 1.99 -2.85
C SER A 90 3.54 2.31 -4.35
N GLU A 91 4.72 2.62 -4.89
CA GLU A 91 4.91 2.87 -6.33
C GLU A 91 4.58 1.63 -7.17
N ASN A 92 4.99 0.45 -6.74
CA ASN A 92 4.68 -0.81 -7.42
C ASN A 92 3.17 -1.08 -7.43
N ASN A 93 2.49 -0.85 -6.31
CA ASN A 93 1.03 -0.97 -6.23
C ASN A 93 0.32 0.02 -7.16
N GLN A 94 0.77 1.28 -7.21
CA GLN A 94 0.22 2.28 -8.13
C GLN A 94 0.44 1.90 -9.60
N LEU A 95 1.62 1.38 -9.94
CA LEU A 95 1.93 0.92 -11.29
C LEU A 95 1.08 -0.29 -11.69
N ASN A 96 0.93 -1.26 -10.79
CA ASN A 96 0.06 -2.41 -11.01
C ASN A 96 -1.40 -2.00 -11.20
N GLU A 97 -1.91 -1.03 -10.43
CA GLU A 97 -3.28 -0.55 -10.61
C GLU A 97 -3.46 0.16 -11.95
N LYS A 98 -2.50 0.99 -12.37
CA LYS A 98 -2.50 1.60 -13.71
C LYS A 98 -2.47 0.56 -14.83
N LEU A 99 -1.71 -0.54 -14.66
CA LEU A 99 -1.67 -1.64 -15.63
C LEU A 99 -3.00 -2.38 -15.70
N ARG A 100 -3.63 -2.66 -14.56
CA ARG A 100 -4.97 -3.28 -14.52
C ARG A 100 -6.03 -2.39 -15.14
N GLN A 101 -6.02 -1.10 -14.81
CA GLN A 101 -6.90 -0.11 -15.42
C GLN A 101 -6.72 -0.08 -16.94
N LYS A 102 -5.46 -0.06 -17.43
CA LYS A 102 -5.18 -0.08 -18.86
C LYS A 102 -5.71 -1.36 -19.53
N ALA A 103 -5.59 -2.51 -18.89
CA ALA A 103 -6.15 -3.76 -19.39
C ALA A 103 -7.69 -3.68 -19.47
N ARG A 104 -8.37 -3.23 -18.40
CA ARG A 104 -9.83 -3.02 -18.38
C ARG A 104 -10.28 -2.06 -19.49
N VAL A 105 -9.62 -0.93 -19.65
CA VAL A 105 -9.94 0.06 -20.70
C VAL A 105 -9.73 -0.53 -22.10
N ASN A 106 -8.65 -1.27 -22.33
CA ASN A 106 -8.40 -1.90 -23.63
C ASN A 106 -9.48 -2.94 -23.99
N GLU A 107 -9.89 -3.77 -23.04
CA GLU A 107 -11.00 -4.72 -23.23
C GLU A 107 -12.30 -3.99 -23.61
N LEU A 108 -12.62 -2.90 -22.91
CA LEU A 108 -13.79 -2.07 -23.22
C LEU A 108 -13.70 -1.43 -24.62
N MET A 109 -12.52 -0.95 -25.03
CA MET A 109 -12.32 -0.38 -26.37
C MET A 109 -12.40 -1.44 -27.48
N LEU A 110 -11.94 -2.67 -27.24
CA LEU A 110 -12.09 -3.79 -28.18
C LEU A 110 -13.56 -4.16 -28.35
N HIS A 111 -14.31 -4.25 -27.26
CA HIS A 111 -15.75 -4.51 -27.28
C HIS A 111 -16.53 -3.39 -28.00
N GLN A 112 -16.12 -2.14 -27.83
CA GLN A 112 -16.68 -1.00 -28.57
C GLN A 112 -16.49 -1.13 -30.09
N LYS A 113 -15.30 -1.53 -30.54
CA LYS A 113 -15.02 -1.74 -31.97
C LYS A 113 -15.82 -2.88 -32.58
N GLN A 114 -16.07 -3.95 -31.82
CA GLN A 114 -16.78 -5.14 -32.30
C GLN A 114 -18.27 -4.88 -32.53
N HIS A 115 -18.90 -3.98 -31.77
CA HIS A 115 -20.35 -3.74 -31.85
C HIS A 115 -20.76 -2.44 -32.55
N GLN A 116 -19.82 -1.57 -32.96
CA GLN A 116 -20.10 -0.26 -33.60
C GLN A 116 -21.11 0.63 -32.82
N LEU A 117 -21.32 0.35 -31.54
CA LEU A 117 -22.22 1.11 -30.69
C LEU A 117 -21.49 2.38 -30.27
N LYS A 118 -22.09 3.54 -30.60
CA LYS A 118 -21.62 4.82 -30.11
C LYS A 118 -21.69 4.77 -28.58
N SER A 119 -20.55 4.88 -27.90
CA SER A 119 -20.49 4.74 -26.44
C SER A 119 -19.46 5.67 -25.81
N THR A 120 -19.72 6.06 -24.56
CA THR A 120 -18.86 6.93 -23.76
C THR A 120 -18.35 6.16 -22.56
N LEU A 121 -17.03 6.16 -22.35
CA LEU A 121 -16.40 5.64 -21.15
C LEU A 121 -16.66 6.57 -19.96
N ALA A 122 -17.12 5.99 -18.86
CA ALA A 122 -17.37 6.67 -17.60
C ALA A 122 -16.75 5.89 -16.43
N THR A 123 -16.39 6.62 -15.38
CA THR A 123 -15.86 6.06 -14.13
C THR A 123 -16.94 6.18 -13.06
N VAL A 124 -17.11 5.13 -12.27
CA VAL A 124 -17.98 5.12 -11.09
C VAL A 124 -17.31 5.92 -9.98
N ILE A 125 -17.95 7.01 -9.56
CA ILE A 125 -17.45 7.95 -8.55
C ILE A 125 -18.13 7.81 -7.19
N GLY A 126 -19.20 7.01 -7.13
CA GLY A 126 -19.93 6.78 -5.90
C GLY A 126 -20.96 5.67 -6.06
N ARG A 127 -21.35 5.09 -4.94
CA ARG A 127 -22.44 4.12 -4.85
C ARG A 127 -23.42 4.60 -3.79
N ASP A 128 -24.70 4.30 -3.99
CA ASP A 128 -25.68 4.55 -2.96
C ASP A 128 -25.38 3.65 -1.76
N ALA A 129 -25.29 4.23 -0.56
CA ALA A 129 -24.98 3.51 0.67
C ALA A 129 -26.22 2.83 1.28
N THR A 130 -27.40 3.09 0.73
CA THR A 130 -28.63 2.54 1.25
C THR A 130 -28.87 1.11 0.77
N GLN A 131 -29.45 0.28 1.63
CA GLN A 131 -29.73 -1.12 1.28
C GLN A 131 -30.86 -1.25 0.24
N TRP A 132 -31.76 -0.26 0.16
CA TRP A 132 -33.00 -0.32 -0.62
C TRP A 132 -32.85 0.11 -2.08
N ALA A 133 -31.89 0.99 -2.40
CA ALA A 133 -31.66 1.45 -3.76
C ALA A 133 -30.30 0.99 -4.28
N LYS A 134 -30.28 0.19 -5.34
CA LYS A 134 -29.05 -0.28 -5.98
C LYS A 134 -28.69 0.70 -7.10
N MET A 135 -27.94 1.75 -6.75
CA MET A 135 -27.59 2.82 -7.68
C MET A 135 -26.10 3.17 -7.60
N VAL A 136 -25.55 3.63 -8.72
CA VAL A 136 -24.17 4.15 -8.80
C VAL A 136 -24.14 5.50 -9.49
N PHE A 137 -23.13 6.30 -9.17
CA PHE A 137 -22.89 7.61 -9.75
C PHE A 137 -21.70 7.55 -10.69
N ILE A 138 -21.83 8.14 -11.87
CA ILE A 138 -20.77 8.18 -12.89
C ILE A 138 -20.30 9.61 -13.15
N ASN A 139 -19.01 9.77 -13.50
CA ASN A 139 -18.39 11.08 -13.80
C ASN A 139 -18.71 11.65 -15.20
N LYS A 140 -19.86 11.28 -15.75
CA LYS A 140 -20.34 11.73 -17.06
C LYS A 140 -21.75 12.26 -16.95
N GLY A 141 -22.02 13.37 -17.63
CA GLY A 141 -23.30 14.08 -17.58
C GLY A 141 -23.80 14.49 -18.96
N SER A 142 -24.77 15.41 -18.96
CA SER A 142 -25.32 15.99 -20.20
C SER A 142 -24.26 16.65 -21.08
N ARG A 143 -23.18 17.22 -20.49
CA ARG A 143 -22.04 17.77 -21.25
C ARG A 143 -21.31 16.72 -22.09
N ASP A 144 -21.36 15.45 -21.69
CA ASP A 144 -20.76 14.32 -22.40
C ASP A 144 -21.76 13.61 -23.33
N GLY A 145 -22.97 14.17 -23.51
CA GLY A 145 -24.03 13.59 -24.33
C GLY A 145 -24.86 12.50 -23.66
N ILE A 146 -24.71 12.31 -22.34
CA ILE A 146 -25.51 11.35 -21.58
C ILE A 146 -26.97 11.82 -21.52
N ARG A 147 -27.90 10.88 -21.70
CA ARG A 147 -29.35 11.08 -21.60
C ARG A 147 -29.94 10.05 -20.64
N GLU A 148 -31.14 10.33 -20.15
CA GLU A 148 -31.91 9.34 -19.40
C GLU A 148 -32.22 8.13 -20.29
N SER A 149 -32.41 6.97 -19.67
CA SER A 149 -32.70 5.69 -20.32
C SER A 149 -31.58 5.15 -21.22
N LEU A 150 -30.37 5.74 -21.19
CA LEU A 150 -29.21 5.12 -21.84
C LEU A 150 -28.74 3.89 -21.07
N ALA A 151 -28.48 2.80 -21.78
CA ALA A 151 -27.92 1.58 -21.20
C ALA A 151 -26.47 1.75 -20.77
N VAL A 152 -26.14 1.15 -19.64
CA VAL A 152 -24.82 1.12 -19.04
C VAL A 152 -24.36 -0.33 -18.97
N VAL A 153 -23.15 -0.58 -19.49
CA VAL A 153 -22.59 -1.93 -19.65
C VAL A 153 -21.12 -1.96 -19.26
N THR A 154 -20.60 -3.15 -18.97
CA THR A 154 -19.17 -3.44 -18.90
C THR A 154 -18.78 -4.48 -19.95
N HIS A 155 -17.52 -4.89 -19.96
CA HIS A 155 -17.05 -6.03 -20.76
C HIS A 155 -17.72 -7.36 -20.36
N ALA A 156 -18.23 -7.46 -19.13
CA ALA A 156 -18.83 -8.69 -18.61
C ALA A 156 -20.34 -8.76 -18.88
N GLY A 157 -21.02 -7.62 -19.00
CA GLY A 157 -22.46 -7.61 -19.24
C GLY A 157 -23.16 -6.30 -18.89
N VAL A 158 -24.49 -6.40 -18.79
CA VAL A 158 -25.38 -5.28 -18.47
C VAL A 158 -25.21 -4.86 -17.01
N VAL A 159 -25.00 -3.56 -16.80
CA VAL A 159 -24.93 -2.96 -15.45
C VAL A 159 -26.29 -2.41 -15.04
N GLY A 160 -26.94 -1.70 -15.95
CA GLY A 160 -28.16 -0.95 -15.65
C GLY A 160 -28.43 0.15 -16.66
N HIS A 161 -29.18 1.18 -16.27
CA HIS A 161 -29.49 2.31 -17.13
C HIS A 161 -29.49 3.63 -16.37
N VAL A 162 -29.29 4.72 -17.11
CA VAL A 162 -29.28 6.08 -16.54
C VAL A 162 -30.70 6.49 -16.18
N ILE A 163 -30.92 6.91 -14.94
CA ILE A 163 -32.24 7.37 -14.45
C ILE A 163 -32.28 8.86 -14.16
N GLN A 164 -31.13 9.52 -14.05
CA GLN A 164 -31.05 10.95 -13.80
C GLN A 164 -29.72 11.48 -14.35
N VAL A 165 -29.79 12.60 -15.07
CA VAL A 165 -28.62 13.24 -15.68
C VAL A 165 -28.40 14.62 -15.09
N GLY A 166 -27.21 14.84 -14.55
CA GLY A 166 -26.72 16.16 -14.15
C GLY A 166 -25.85 16.80 -15.23
N LEU A 167 -25.21 17.93 -14.90
CA LEU A 167 -24.30 18.62 -15.82
C LEU A 167 -23.02 17.82 -16.09
N THR A 168 -22.41 17.28 -15.04
CA THR A 168 -21.11 16.58 -15.09
C THR A 168 -21.16 15.16 -14.53
N THR A 169 -22.27 14.78 -13.91
CA THR A 169 -22.47 13.47 -13.29
C THR A 169 -23.84 12.93 -13.62
N SER A 170 -23.99 11.61 -13.58
CA SER A 170 -25.29 10.94 -13.80
C SER A 170 -25.47 9.81 -12.80
N LYS A 171 -26.73 9.46 -12.56
CA LYS A 171 -27.14 8.36 -11.68
C LYS A 171 -27.62 7.19 -12.52
N VAL A 172 -27.08 6.02 -12.22
CA VAL A 172 -27.37 4.76 -12.91
C VAL A 172 -28.09 3.85 -11.93
N LEU A 173 -29.26 3.34 -12.34
CA LEU A 173 -30.00 2.30 -11.65
C LEU A 173 -29.49 0.94 -12.09
N LEU A 174 -29.03 0.13 -11.14
CA LEU A 174 -28.47 -1.20 -11.42
C LEU A 174 -29.59 -2.20 -11.71
N ILE A 175 -29.30 -3.23 -12.52
CA ILE A 175 -30.25 -4.32 -12.83
C ILE A 175 -30.70 -5.12 -11.60
N MET A 176 -29.93 -5.01 -10.52
CA MET A 176 -30.16 -5.64 -9.21
C MET A 176 -31.30 -4.99 -8.43
N ASP A 177 -31.60 -3.72 -8.73
CA ASP A 177 -32.67 -2.97 -8.08
C ASP A 177 -34.03 -3.53 -8.48
N GLY A 178 -34.96 -3.67 -7.53
CA GLY A 178 -36.31 -4.17 -7.81
C GLY A 178 -37.15 -3.29 -8.73
N ARG A 179 -36.73 -2.05 -8.98
CA ARG A 179 -37.34 -1.14 -9.95
C ARG A 179 -36.73 -1.25 -11.35
N SER A 180 -35.64 -2.00 -11.50
CA SER A 180 -35.02 -2.23 -12.81
C SER A 180 -35.60 -3.48 -13.46
N ALA A 181 -35.86 -3.36 -14.75
CA ALA A 181 -36.28 -4.46 -15.61
C ALA A 181 -35.46 -4.46 -16.90
N VAL A 182 -35.14 -5.64 -17.41
CA VAL A 182 -34.45 -5.86 -18.68
C VAL A 182 -35.22 -6.90 -19.47
N ASP A 183 -35.72 -6.54 -20.65
CA ASP A 183 -36.26 -7.54 -21.58
C ASP A 183 -35.12 -8.43 -22.07
N ALA A 184 -35.28 -9.73 -21.84
CA ALA A 184 -34.24 -10.70 -22.07
C ALA A 184 -34.75 -11.94 -22.79
N LEU A 185 -33.82 -12.73 -23.30
CA LEU A 185 -34.05 -14.01 -23.93
C LEU A 185 -32.94 -14.98 -23.58
N PHE A 186 -33.25 -16.27 -23.64
CA PHE A 186 -32.24 -17.32 -23.57
C PHE A 186 -31.49 -17.39 -24.90
N GLY A 187 -30.16 -17.52 -24.84
CA GLY A 187 -29.29 -17.41 -26.02
C GLY A 187 -29.60 -18.41 -27.13
N GLU A 188 -29.79 -19.69 -26.79
CA GLU A 188 -30.00 -20.77 -27.75
C GLU A 188 -31.47 -20.87 -28.20
N ASP A 189 -32.40 -20.94 -27.26
CA ASP A 189 -33.81 -21.23 -27.56
C ASP A 189 -34.66 -19.98 -27.86
N ARG A 190 -34.09 -18.78 -27.71
CA ARG A 190 -34.74 -17.48 -27.96
C ARG A 190 -36.07 -17.28 -27.22
N ILE A 191 -36.29 -18.06 -26.16
CA ILE A 191 -37.43 -17.91 -25.25
C ILE A 191 -37.30 -16.57 -24.53
N SER A 192 -38.34 -15.75 -24.57
CA SER A 192 -38.34 -14.40 -24.01
C SER A 192 -38.82 -14.37 -22.55
N GLY A 193 -38.30 -13.43 -21.78
CA GLY A 193 -38.78 -13.09 -20.45
C GLY A 193 -38.30 -11.71 -20.03
N VAL A 194 -38.59 -11.33 -18.79
CA VAL A 194 -38.17 -10.05 -18.21
C VAL A 194 -37.33 -10.32 -16.98
N VAL A 195 -36.09 -9.86 -16.99
CA VAL A 195 -35.19 -9.93 -15.83
C VAL A 195 -35.48 -8.73 -14.93
N VAL A 196 -35.87 -9.00 -13.69
CA VAL A 196 -36.18 -8.00 -12.66
C VAL A 196 -35.22 -8.19 -11.50
N GLY A 197 -34.72 -7.08 -10.95
CA GLY A 197 -33.87 -7.14 -9.77
C GLY A 197 -34.62 -7.64 -8.54
N THR A 198 -33.93 -8.36 -7.65
CA THR A 198 -34.54 -8.80 -6.37
C THR A 198 -34.27 -7.82 -5.22
N GLY A 199 -33.46 -6.78 -5.45
CA GLY A 199 -32.89 -5.93 -4.40
C GLY A 199 -31.71 -6.57 -3.66
N MET A 200 -31.36 -7.82 -3.98
CA MET A 200 -30.20 -8.54 -3.43
C MET A 200 -29.12 -8.71 -4.50
N GLU A 201 -28.30 -9.77 -4.41
CA GLU A 201 -27.21 -10.10 -5.34
C GLU A 201 -27.68 -10.86 -6.61
N PHE A 202 -28.98 -11.17 -6.71
CA PHE A 202 -29.55 -11.96 -7.80
C PHE A 202 -30.66 -11.20 -8.53
N CYS A 203 -30.93 -11.63 -9.75
CA CYS A 203 -32.09 -11.20 -10.50
C CYS A 203 -33.06 -12.37 -10.68
N GLU A 204 -34.32 -12.07 -10.94
CA GLU A 204 -35.36 -13.04 -11.23
C GLU A 204 -35.85 -12.83 -12.66
N MET A 205 -35.93 -13.90 -13.45
CA MET A 205 -36.56 -13.86 -14.77
C MET A 205 -38.02 -14.26 -14.66
N LYS A 206 -38.88 -13.34 -15.09
CA LYS A 206 -40.34 -13.48 -15.08
C LYS A 206 -40.88 -13.71 -16.48
N TYR A 207 -42.12 -14.20 -16.52
CA TYR A 207 -42.91 -14.40 -17.73
C TYR A 207 -42.39 -15.49 -18.69
N VAL A 208 -41.62 -16.45 -18.16
CA VAL A 208 -41.17 -17.62 -18.92
C VAL A 208 -42.22 -18.74 -18.77
N PRO A 209 -42.86 -19.23 -19.86
CA PRO A 209 -43.92 -20.23 -19.77
C PRO A 209 -43.48 -21.52 -19.09
N ILE A 210 -44.37 -22.18 -18.33
CA ILE A 210 -44.03 -23.47 -17.68
C ILE A 210 -43.69 -24.60 -18.66
N THR A 211 -44.17 -24.50 -19.90
CA THR A 211 -43.86 -25.42 -21.00
C THR A 211 -42.51 -25.18 -21.65
N ALA A 212 -41.85 -24.06 -21.36
CA ALA A 212 -40.52 -23.75 -21.89
C ALA A 212 -39.45 -24.65 -21.27
N GLU A 213 -38.55 -25.15 -22.11
CA GLU A 213 -37.35 -25.85 -21.65
C GLU A 213 -36.27 -24.80 -21.36
N VAL A 214 -35.79 -24.77 -20.12
CA VAL A 214 -34.71 -23.91 -19.64
C VAL A 214 -33.88 -24.75 -18.70
N ASN A 215 -32.55 -24.61 -18.79
CA ASN A 215 -31.60 -25.35 -17.99
C ASN A 215 -30.77 -24.43 -17.10
N VAL A 216 -30.32 -24.97 -15.96
CA VAL A 216 -29.34 -24.28 -15.12
C VAL A 216 -28.02 -24.21 -15.88
N GLY A 217 -27.42 -23.02 -15.95
CA GLY A 217 -26.25 -22.74 -16.77
C GLY A 217 -26.55 -21.99 -18.07
N ASP A 218 -27.82 -21.86 -18.46
CA ASP A 218 -28.19 -21.14 -19.68
C ASP A 218 -27.83 -19.65 -19.57
N GLN A 219 -27.32 -19.11 -20.67
CA GLN A 219 -27.01 -17.69 -20.78
C GLN A 219 -28.25 -16.86 -21.12
N VAL A 220 -28.40 -15.75 -20.41
CA VAL A 220 -29.49 -14.80 -20.58
C VAL A 220 -28.94 -13.54 -21.23
N LEU A 221 -29.53 -13.15 -22.37
CA LEU A 221 -29.12 -12.02 -23.18
C LEU A 221 -30.25 -10.98 -23.28
N SER A 222 -29.93 -9.71 -23.45
CA SER A 222 -30.94 -8.67 -23.70
C SER A 222 -31.62 -8.89 -25.06
N SER A 223 -32.95 -8.73 -25.09
CA SER A 223 -33.75 -8.96 -26.31
C SER A 223 -33.77 -7.76 -27.26
N GLY A 224 -33.58 -6.55 -26.73
CA GLY A 224 -33.71 -5.29 -27.48
C GLY A 224 -35.12 -4.70 -27.50
N LEU A 225 -36.13 -5.40 -26.98
CA LEU A 225 -37.54 -5.00 -27.15
C LEU A 225 -37.94 -3.79 -26.29
N GLY A 226 -37.34 -3.62 -25.12
CA GLY A 226 -37.63 -2.50 -24.21
C GLY A 226 -37.03 -1.16 -24.62
N GLY A 227 -36.25 -1.11 -25.71
CA GLY A 227 -35.66 0.13 -26.24
C GLY A 227 -34.50 0.75 -25.44
N ILE A 228 -34.29 0.33 -24.19
CA ILE A 228 -33.17 0.78 -23.34
C ILE A 228 -31.88 0.04 -23.70
N TYR A 229 -31.93 -1.29 -23.70
CA TYR A 229 -30.76 -2.14 -23.93
C TYR A 229 -30.76 -2.64 -25.38
N PRO A 230 -29.67 -2.45 -26.14
CA PRO A 230 -29.50 -3.11 -27.42
C PRO A 230 -29.58 -4.63 -27.28
N LYS A 231 -29.95 -5.32 -28.36
CA LYS A 231 -30.03 -6.79 -28.38
C LYS A 231 -28.66 -7.44 -28.26
N GLY A 232 -28.58 -8.52 -27.49
CA GLY A 232 -27.41 -9.42 -27.44
C GLY A 232 -26.39 -9.09 -26.36
N LEU A 233 -26.73 -8.22 -25.39
CA LEU A 233 -25.88 -7.95 -24.24
C LEU A 233 -26.08 -9.04 -23.19
N VAL A 234 -24.98 -9.55 -22.63
CA VAL A 234 -25.05 -10.56 -21.57
C VAL A 234 -25.63 -9.95 -20.30
N VAL A 235 -26.68 -10.56 -19.76
CA VAL A 235 -27.30 -10.15 -18.49
C VAL A 235 -26.78 -11.02 -17.35
N GLY A 236 -26.76 -12.35 -17.55
CA GLY A 236 -26.39 -13.30 -16.51
C GLY A 236 -26.54 -14.76 -16.94
N THR A 237 -26.44 -15.64 -15.95
CA THR A 237 -26.57 -17.09 -16.10
C THR A 237 -27.64 -17.62 -15.15
N VAL A 238 -28.44 -18.59 -15.62
CA VAL A 238 -29.43 -19.27 -14.78
C VAL A 238 -28.75 -20.10 -13.70
N ILE A 239 -29.14 -19.89 -12.45
CA ILE A 239 -28.62 -20.67 -11.30
C ILE A 239 -29.66 -21.54 -10.62
N SER A 240 -30.94 -21.22 -10.78
CA SER A 240 -32.03 -21.99 -10.18
C SER A 240 -33.30 -21.82 -10.98
N ILE A 241 -34.10 -22.89 -11.06
CA ILE A 241 -35.37 -22.94 -11.75
C ILE A 241 -36.39 -23.61 -10.83
N THR A 242 -37.45 -22.90 -10.50
CA THR A 242 -38.57 -23.40 -9.72
C THR A 242 -39.81 -23.37 -10.60
N LYS A 243 -40.35 -24.56 -10.89
CA LYS A 243 -41.63 -24.70 -11.60
C LYS A 243 -42.74 -24.75 -10.57
N ALA A 244 -43.55 -23.70 -10.50
CA ALA A 244 -44.69 -23.67 -9.59
C ALA A 244 -45.70 -24.78 -9.97
N THR A 245 -46.20 -25.52 -8.97
CA THR A 245 -47.22 -26.57 -9.16
C THR A 245 -48.55 -26.00 -9.65
N GLN A 246 -48.78 -24.71 -9.41
CA GLN A 246 -49.95 -23.94 -9.82
C GLN A 246 -49.43 -22.59 -10.35
N GLY A 247 -49.39 -22.41 -11.67
CA GLY A 247 -48.86 -21.19 -12.29
C GLY A 247 -48.67 -21.34 -13.80
N LEU A 248 -48.73 -20.23 -14.53
CA LEU A 248 -48.48 -20.20 -15.98
C LEU A 248 -46.99 -20.02 -16.32
N PHE A 249 -46.21 -19.53 -15.36
CA PHE A 249 -44.82 -19.15 -15.55
C PHE A 249 -43.89 -19.85 -14.55
N GLN A 250 -42.63 -20.02 -14.94
CA GLN A 250 -41.56 -20.53 -14.09
C GLN A 250 -40.91 -19.37 -13.32
N GLU A 251 -40.44 -19.64 -12.10
CA GLU A 251 -39.58 -18.72 -11.35
C GLU A 251 -38.13 -19.11 -11.62
N ILE A 252 -37.35 -18.20 -12.20
CA ILE A 252 -35.98 -18.47 -12.62
C ILE A 252 -35.06 -17.45 -11.96
N ILE A 253 -34.06 -17.92 -11.22
CA ILE A 253 -33.07 -17.07 -10.58
C ILE A 253 -31.84 -16.99 -11.46
N ILE A 254 -31.39 -15.75 -11.71
CA ILE A 254 -30.24 -15.42 -12.53
C ILE A 254 -29.15 -14.83 -11.64
N ALA A 255 -27.94 -15.35 -11.78
CA ALA A 255 -26.73 -14.67 -11.33
C ALA A 255 -26.27 -13.68 -12.43
N PRO A 256 -26.23 -12.38 -12.16
CA PRO A 256 -25.70 -11.40 -13.10
C PRO A 256 -24.25 -11.70 -13.47
N SER A 257 -23.87 -11.43 -14.71
CA SER A 257 -22.46 -11.62 -15.16
C SER A 257 -21.51 -10.53 -14.63
N VAL A 258 -22.05 -9.41 -14.16
CA VAL A 258 -21.27 -8.28 -13.66
C VAL A 258 -21.07 -8.39 -12.15
N ASP A 259 -19.82 -8.26 -11.69
CA ASP A 259 -19.51 -8.06 -10.27
C ASP A 259 -19.74 -6.59 -9.89
N PHE A 260 -20.91 -6.30 -9.30
CA PHE A 260 -21.29 -4.96 -8.85
C PHE A 260 -20.45 -4.45 -7.67
N GLY A 261 -19.79 -5.34 -6.90
CA GLY A 261 -18.91 -4.97 -5.79
C GLY A 261 -17.61 -4.33 -6.28
N ARG A 262 -17.13 -4.69 -7.47
CA ARG A 262 -15.87 -4.23 -8.08
C ARG A 262 -16.07 -3.36 -9.32
N LEU A 263 -17.26 -2.77 -9.49
CA LEU A 263 -17.57 -1.90 -10.62
C LEU A 263 -16.81 -0.56 -10.55
N GLU A 264 -15.85 -0.35 -11.44
CA GLU A 264 -15.00 0.85 -11.50
C GLU A 264 -15.22 1.64 -12.78
N GLU A 265 -15.09 1.00 -13.94
CA GLU A 265 -15.34 1.61 -15.25
C GLU A 265 -16.57 1.01 -15.94
N VAL A 266 -17.33 1.87 -16.60
CA VAL A 266 -18.53 1.49 -17.36
C VAL A 266 -18.57 2.20 -18.72
N LEU A 267 -19.25 1.59 -19.67
CA LEU A 267 -19.59 2.19 -20.95
C LEU A 267 -21.07 2.57 -20.95
N VAL A 268 -21.36 3.81 -21.35
CA VAL A 268 -22.73 4.27 -21.60
C VAL A 268 -22.98 4.24 -23.09
N LEU A 269 -24.00 3.50 -23.52
CA LEU A 269 -24.40 3.35 -24.93
C LEU A 269 -25.29 4.53 -25.33
N MET A 270 -25.05 5.15 -26.49
CA MET A 270 -25.66 6.41 -26.95
C MET A 270 -26.63 6.28 -28.12
#